data_AF-A0A1F7I5H8-F1
#
_entry.id   AF-A0A1F7I5H8-F1
#
_cell.length_a   1.000
_cell.length_b   1.000
_cell.length_c   1.000
_cell.angle_alpha   90.00
_cell.angle_beta   90.00
_cell.angle_gamma   90.00
#
_symmetry.space_group_name_H-M   'P 1'
#
loop_
_entity.id
_entity.type
_entity.pdbx_description
1 polymer ?
#
loop_
_entity_poly.entity_id
_entity_poly.type
_entity_poly.pdbx_seq_one_letter_code
_entity_poly.pdbx_strand_id
1 'polypeptide(L)'
;MVKKAKTVTYYEAIGRRKSAVALVRLYISPKASKTTSSMNKGDFLINSIPAKEYFQFEPYVQLFQLPLHVVDALERFAISVIATGGGKRGQLDAVRLGLARALEQADENNRKKLKAEGLLTRDSRVRERRKAGTGGRARRKKQSPKR
;
A
#
# COMPACT_ATOMS: atom_id res chain seq x y z
N MET A 1 -16.48 35.51 -9.35
CA MET A 1 -15.92 34.52 -10.30
C MET A 1 -15.44 33.29 -9.53
N VAL A 2 -16.16 32.17 -9.63
CA VAL A 2 -15.71 30.90 -9.04
C VAL A 2 -14.55 30.38 -9.88
N LYS A 3 -13.32 30.36 -9.33
CA LYS A 3 -12.15 29.80 -10.00
C LYS A 3 -12.41 28.32 -10.28
N LYS A 4 -12.51 27.92 -11.56
CA LYS A 4 -12.53 26.51 -11.96
C LYS A 4 -11.29 25.81 -11.35
N ALA A 5 -11.52 24.77 -10.56
CA ALA A 5 -10.44 23.94 -10.03
C ALA A 5 -9.68 23.28 -11.19
N LYS A 6 -8.35 23.30 -11.16
CA LYS A 6 -7.53 22.56 -12.12
C LYS A 6 -7.73 21.06 -11.89
N THR A 7 -8.12 20.32 -12.93
CA THR A 7 -8.20 18.86 -12.89
C THR A 7 -6.81 18.29 -12.67
N VAL A 8 -6.58 17.69 -11.49
CA VAL A 8 -5.31 17.04 -11.19
C VAL A 8 -5.33 15.64 -11.79
N THR A 9 -4.41 15.34 -12.70
CA THR A 9 -4.25 14.01 -13.30
C THR A 9 -3.47 13.10 -12.33
N TYR A 10 -4.04 11.94 -12.00
CA TYR A 10 -3.42 10.93 -11.15
C TYR A 10 -3.66 9.53 -11.68
N TYR A 11 -2.72 8.62 -11.39
CA TYR A 11 -2.93 7.18 -11.55
C TYR A 11 -3.43 6.60 -10.25
N GLU A 12 -4.39 5.68 -10.32
CA GLU A 12 -4.99 5.05 -9.15
C GLU A 12 -4.89 3.53 -9.20
N ALA A 13 -4.51 2.95 -8.07
CA ALA A 13 -4.50 1.51 -7.94
C ALA A 13 -4.87 1.07 -6.53
N ILE A 14 -5.39 -0.15 -6.46
CA ILE A 14 -5.80 -0.79 -5.20
C ILE A 14 -4.84 -1.94 -4.87
N GLY A 15 -4.36 -1.94 -3.63
CA GLY A 15 -3.68 -3.06 -3.02
C GLY A 15 -4.51 -3.67 -1.88
N ARG A 16 -4.43 -5.00 -1.71
CA ARG A 16 -5.19 -5.73 -0.68
C ARG A 16 -4.34 -6.82 -0.03
N ARG A 17 -4.32 -6.88 1.30
CA ARG A 17 -3.65 -7.94 2.06
C ARG A 17 -4.47 -8.34 3.28
N LYS A 18 -4.74 -9.64 3.45
CA LYS A 18 -5.65 -10.14 4.50
C LYS A 18 -6.98 -9.36 4.43
N SER A 19 -7.33 -8.60 5.48
CA SER A 19 -8.49 -7.71 5.55
C SER A 19 -8.16 -6.23 5.31
N ALA A 20 -6.90 -5.88 5.02
CA ALA A 20 -6.49 -4.51 4.73
C ALA A 20 -6.66 -4.18 3.24
N VAL A 21 -7.10 -2.96 2.98
CA VAL A 21 -7.26 -2.37 1.65
C VAL A 21 -6.53 -1.04 1.62
N ALA A 22 -5.77 -0.79 0.57
CA ALA A 22 -5.09 0.46 0.32
C ALA A 22 -5.47 0.97 -1.08
N LEU A 23 -6.03 2.17 -1.15
CA LEU A 23 -6.22 2.92 -2.38
C LEU A 23 -5.07 3.93 -2.50
N VAL A 24 -4.27 3.79 -3.54
CA VAL A 24 -3.08 4.59 -3.81
C VAL A 24 -3.34 5.51 -4.99
N ARG A 25 -2.99 6.79 -4.84
CA ARG A 25 -3.03 7.80 -5.90
C ARG A 25 -1.63 8.36 -6.13
N LEU A 26 -1.15 8.27 -7.36
CA LEU A 26 0.11 8.84 -7.82
C LEU A 26 -0.14 10.09 -8.65
N TYR A 27 0.40 11.22 -8.21
CA TYR A 27 0.28 12.51 -8.87
C TYR A 27 1.56 12.84 -9.65
N ILE A 28 1.43 13.11 -10.96
CA ILE A 28 2.55 13.42 -11.87
C ILE A 28 2.96 14.91 -11.79
N SER A 29 2.00 15.79 -11.55
CA SER A 29 2.20 17.24 -11.47
C SER A 29 1.49 17.85 -10.27
N PRO A 30 2.04 17.70 -9.05
CA PRO A 30 1.67 18.57 -7.96
C PRO A 30 2.14 20.00 -8.28
N LYS A 31 1.30 20.83 -8.92
CA LYS A 31 1.57 22.27 -8.93
C LYS A 31 1.25 22.77 -7.53
N ALA A 32 2.25 23.35 -6.87
CA ALA A 32 2.18 24.03 -5.58
C ALA A 32 1.15 25.17 -5.62
N SER A 33 -0.14 24.86 -5.67
CA SER A 33 -1.18 25.82 -5.41
C SER A 33 -1.32 25.88 -3.90
N LYS A 34 -0.81 26.96 -3.32
CA LYS A 34 -0.82 27.36 -1.90
C LYS A 34 -2.21 27.33 -1.22
N THR A 35 -3.26 26.84 -1.86
CA THR A 35 -4.65 27.06 -1.44
C THR A 35 -5.54 25.82 -1.49
N THR A 36 -5.12 24.68 -2.04
CA THR A 36 -5.92 23.44 -1.99
C THR A 36 -4.99 22.22 -2.04
N SER A 37 -4.77 21.58 -0.89
CA SER A 37 -3.94 20.36 -0.73
C SER A 37 -2.53 20.46 -1.35
N SER A 38 -1.64 21.18 -0.67
CA SER A 38 -0.22 21.33 -0.99
C SER A 38 0.55 20.01 -0.82
N MET A 39 0.42 19.09 -1.78
CA MET A 39 1.40 18.01 -1.93
C MET A 39 2.51 18.51 -2.85
N ASN A 40 3.76 18.26 -2.48
CA ASN A 40 4.95 18.48 -3.28
C ASN A 40 5.46 17.16 -3.84
N LYS A 41 6.35 17.23 -4.83
CA LYS A 41 7.05 16.02 -5.33
C LYS A 41 7.83 15.38 -4.18
N GLY A 42 7.76 14.06 -4.07
CA GLY A 42 8.40 13.31 -2.97
C GLY A 42 7.55 13.19 -1.70
N ASP A 43 6.43 13.90 -1.60
CA ASP A 43 5.53 13.75 -0.45
C ASP A 43 4.84 12.38 -0.50
N PHE A 44 4.88 11.69 0.64
CA PHE A 44 4.18 10.43 0.84
C PHE A 44 3.29 10.50 2.08
N LEU A 45 1.99 10.64 1.82
CA LEU A 45 0.96 10.75 2.84
C LEU A 45 0.07 9.51 2.87
N ILE A 46 -0.21 9.01 4.08
CA ILE A 46 -1.14 7.92 4.36
C ILE A 46 -2.18 8.43 5.35
N ASN A 47 -3.45 8.43 4.94
CA ASN A 47 -4.57 8.99 5.73
C ASN A 47 -4.26 10.42 6.22
N SER A 48 -3.69 11.25 5.35
CA SER A 48 -3.28 12.65 5.62
C SER A 48 -2.14 12.83 6.63
N ILE A 49 -1.46 11.74 7.03
CA ILE A 49 -0.30 11.74 7.93
C ILE A 49 0.93 11.31 7.11
N PRO A 50 2.14 11.84 7.37
CA PRO A 50 3.37 11.36 6.74
C PRO A 50 3.55 9.84 6.91
N ALA A 51 3.97 9.16 5.84
CA ALA A 51 4.11 7.69 5.85
C ALA A 51 5.06 7.17 6.95
N LYS A 52 6.13 7.93 7.26
CA LYS A 52 7.07 7.61 8.36
C LYS A 52 6.41 7.66 9.73
N GLU A 53 5.56 8.67 9.97
CA GLU A 53 4.81 8.79 11.24
C GLU A 53 3.70 7.74 11.35
N TYR A 54 3.05 7.41 10.23
CA TYR A 54 2.00 6.40 10.20
C TYR A 54 2.54 4.98 10.51
N PHE A 55 3.74 4.68 10.00
CA PHE A 55 4.47 3.45 10.21
C PHE A 55 5.69 3.69 11.11
N GLN A 56 5.44 3.83 12.41
CA GLN A 56 6.45 4.12 13.45
C GLN A 56 7.60 3.09 13.58
N PHE A 57 7.58 1.99 12.83
CA PHE A 57 8.56 0.91 12.94
C PHE A 57 9.56 0.98 11.79
N GLU A 58 10.84 1.15 12.09
CA GLU A 58 11.90 1.44 11.11
C GLU A 58 11.94 0.44 9.92
N PRO A 59 11.85 -0.89 10.12
CA PRO A 59 11.80 -1.85 9.01
C PRO A 59 10.61 -1.68 8.06
N TYR A 60 9.54 -0.99 8.47
CA TYR A 60 8.40 -0.73 7.59
C TYR A 60 8.72 0.36 6.56
N VAL A 61 9.60 1.30 6.90
CA VAL A 61 10.00 2.39 6.00
C VAL A 61 10.61 1.83 4.72
N GLN A 62 11.56 0.93 4.85
CA GLN A 62 12.21 0.24 3.73
C GLN A 62 11.19 -0.55 2.87
N LEU A 63 10.23 -1.20 3.51
CA LEU A 63 9.28 -2.08 2.81
C LEU A 63 8.25 -1.34 1.96
N PHE A 64 7.75 -0.17 2.40
CA PHE A 64 6.84 0.61 1.56
C PHE A 64 7.56 1.40 0.48
N GLN A 65 8.83 1.77 0.70
CA GLN A 65 9.65 2.50 -0.27
C GLN A 65 10.22 1.59 -1.36
N LEU A 66 10.34 0.28 -1.11
CA LEU A 66 10.87 -0.70 -2.06
C LEU A 66 10.35 -0.57 -3.51
N PRO A 67 9.04 -0.48 -3.81
CA PRO A 67 8.57 -0.31 -5.19
C PRO A 67 9.05 0.99 -5.85
N LEU A 68 9.27 2.06 -5.08
CA LEU A 68 9.81 3.33 -5.58
C LEU A 68 11.31 3.24 -5.84
N HIS A 69 12.05 2.49 -5.01
CA HIS A 69 13.47 2.22 -5.21
C HIS A 69 13.72 1.38 -6.47
N VAL A 70 12.95 0.32 -6.71
CA VAL A 70 13.12 -0.57 -7.87
C VAL A 70 12.94 0.16 -9.22
N VAL A 71 12.16 1.25 -9.22
CA VAL A 71 11.85 2.05 -10.42
C VAL A 71 12.64 3.38 -10.44
N ASP A 72 13.50 3.62 -9.45
CA ASP A 72 14.27 4.87 -9.30
C ASP A 72 13.37 6.13 -9.36
N ALA A 73 12.22 6.07 -8.66
CA ALA A 73 11.15 7.06 -8.77
C ALA A 73 10.79 7.77 -7.45
N LEU A 74 11.67 7.76 -6.44
CA LEU A 74 11.42 8.31 -5.10
C LEU A 74 10.89 9.76 -5.11
N GLU A 75 11.48 10.63 -5.93
CA GLU A 75 11.15 12.05 -5.96
C GLU A 75 10.30 12.46 -7.17
N ARG A 76 9.87 11.48 -7.98
CA ARG A 76 9.17 11.77 -9.24
C ARG A 76 7.68 12.07 -9.03
N PHE A 77 7.07 11.50 -7.99
CA PHE A 77 5.63 11.56 -7.76
C PHE A 77 5.30 12.14 -6.38
N ALA A 78 4.11 12.73 -6.27
CA ALA A 78 3.46 12.90 -4.96
C ALA A 78 2.48 11.75 -4.75
N ILE A 79 2.46 11.20 -3.54
CA ILE A 79 1.74 9.97 -3.23
C ILE A 79 0.75 10.22 -2.11
N SER A 80 -0.52 9.94 -2.39
CA SER A 80 -1.58 9.92 -1.39
C SER A 80 -2.18 8.53 -1.29
N VAL A 81 -2.30 8.03 -0.07
CA VAL A 81 -2.84 6.70 0.19
C VAL A 81 -3.94 6.76 1.23
N ILE A 82 -5.04 6.09 0.93
CA ILE A 82 -6.10 5.80 1.89
C ILE A 82 -5.98 4.32 2.26
N ALA A 83 -5.60 4.04 3.51
CA ALA A 83 -5.41 2.69 4.02
C ALA A 83 -6.41 2.38 5.14
N THR A 84 -7.20 1.31 4.96
CA THR A 84 -8.25 0.91 5.90
C THR A 84 -8.25 -0.60 6.12
N GLY A 85 -8.80 -1.03 7.27
CA GLY A 85 -8.95 -2.44 7.64
C GLY A 85 -7.65 -3.14 8.07
N GLY A 86 -7.80 -4.33 8.67
CA GLY A 86 -6.67 -5.15 9.13
C GLY A 86 -5.86 -4.50 10.26
N GLY A 87 -4.54 -4.53 10.13
CA GLY A 87 -3.60 -3.89 11.06
C GLY A 87 -2.37 -3.38 10.30
N LYS A 88 -1.47 -2.65 10.99
CA LYS A 88 -0.37 -1.89 10.37
C LYS A 88 0.47 -2.69 9.37
N ARG A 89 0.86 -3.93 9.70
CA ARG A 89 1.60 -4.79 8.77
C ARG A 89 0.81 -5.17 7.52
N GLY A 90 -0.47 -5.50 7.68
CA GLY A 90 -1.34 -5.84 6.55
C GLY A 90 -1.59 -4.62 5.66
N GLN A 91 -1.76 -3.45 6.27
CA GLN A 91 -1.88 -2.18 5.54
C GLN A 91 -0.60 -1.87 4.78
N LEU A 92 0.58 -2.00 5.39
CA LEU A 92 1.88 -1.82 4.75
C LEU A 92 2.01 -2.66 3.47
N ASP A 93 1.76 -3.97 3.57
CA ASP A 93 1.84 -4.88 2.42
C ASP A 93 0.79 -4.52 1.35
N ALA A 94 -0.39 -4.03 1.75
CA ALA A 94 -1.41 -3.54 0.83
C ALA A 94 -0.96 -2.26 0.12
N VAL A 95 -0.36 -1.30 0.83
CA VAL A 95 0.21 -0.07 0.24
C VAL A 95 1.32 -0.41 -0.75
N ARG A 96 2.23 -1.33 -0.40
CA ARG A 96 3.30 -1.81 -1.27
C ARG A 96 2.76 -2.37 -2.59
N LEU A 97 1.73 -3.21 -2.54
CA LEU A 97 1.08 -3.77 -3.74
C LEU A 97 0.34 -2.70 -4.55
N GLY A 98 -0.33 -1.76 -3.87
CA GLY A 98 -1.03 -0.65 -4.54
C GLY A 98 -0.07 0.26 -5.28
N LEU A 99 1.07 0.61 -4.67
CA LEU A 99 2.13 1.40 -5.29
C LEU A 99 2.70 0.73 -6.53
N ALA A 100 3.05 -0.55 -6.44
CA ALA A 100 3.58 -1.30 -7.58
C ALA A 100 2.62 -1.28 -8.79
N ARG A 101 1.31 -1.44 -8.53
CA ARG A 101 0.29 -1.39 -9.58
C ARG A 101 0.09 0.00 -10.17
N ALA A 102 0.15 1.04 -9.33
CA ALA A 102 0.04 2.42 -9.80
C ALA A 102 1.27 2.81 -10.66
N LEU A 103 2.46 2.31 -10.31
CA LEU A 103 3.69 2.51 -11.11
C LEU A 103 3.67 1.72 -12.43
N GLU A 104 3.06 0.53 -12.45
CA GLU A 104 2.83 -0.24 -13.69
C GLU A 104 1.90 0.50 -14.65
N GLN A 105 0.85 1.16 -14.13
CA GLN A 105 -0.04 2.00 -14.95
C GLN A 105 0.62 3.29 -15.43
N ALA A 106 1.54 3.84 -14.66
CA ALA A 106 2.25 5.07 -15.03
C ALA A 106 3.24 4.83 -16.18
N ASP A 107 3.92 3.69 -16.20
CA ASP A 107 4.81 3.26 -17.29
C ASP A 107 4.89 1.73 -17.34
N GLU A 108 4.44 1.16 -18.44
CA GLU A 108 4.37 -0.29 -18.66
C GLU A 108 5.74 -0.98 -18.60
N ASN A 109 6.83 -0.23 -18.87
CA ASN A 109 8.19 -0.77 -18.81
C ASN A 109 8.58 -1.19 -17.38
N ASN A 110 7.97 -0.58 -16.37
CA ASN A 110 8.22 -0.90 -14.95
C ASN A 110 7.76 -2.31 -14.58
N ARG A 111 6.83 -2.88 -15.35
CA ARG A 111 6.26 -4.20 -15.06
C ARG A 111 7.32 -5.29 -14.94
N LYS A 112 8.32 -5.29 -15.84
CA LYS A 112 9.39 -6.31 -15.82
C LYS A 112 10.22 -6.22 -14.55
N LYS A 113 10.64 -5.00 -14.15
CA LYS A 113 11.41 -4.74 -12.92
C LYS A 113 10.61 -5.12 -11.67
N LEU A 114 9.36 -4.66 -11.58
CA LEU A 114 8.49 -4.92 -10.43
C LEU A 114 8.11 -6.39 -10.29
N LYS A 115 7.94 -7.11 -11.41
CA LYS A 115 7.63 -8.54 -11.42
C LYS A 115 8.84 -9.38 -10.97
N ALA A 116 10.05 -9.02 -11.37
CA ALA A 116 11.28 -9.70 -10.94
C ALA A 116 11.42 -9.70 -9.41
N GLU A 117 11.09 -8.57 -8.77
CA GLU A 117 11.09 -8.40 -7.32
C GLU A 117 9.83 -8.96 -6.61
N GLY A 118 8.92 -9.60 -7.35
CA GLY A 118 7.69 -10.19 -6.81
C GLY A 118 6.66 -9.19 -6.26
N LEU A 119 6.75 -7.90 -6.63
CA LEU A 119 5.94 -6.81 -6.06
C LEU A 119 4.49 -6.78 -6.54
N LEU A 120 4.22 -7.35 -7.71
CA LEU A 120 2.88 -7.38 -8.32
C LEU A 120 2.00 -8.53 -7.81
N THR A 121 2.61 -9.51 -7.13
CA THR A 121 1.90 -10.69 -6.63
C THR A 121 1.24 -10.39 -5.30
N ARG A 122 -0.07 -10.58 -5.23
CA ARG A 122 -0.79 -10.52 -3.96
C ARG A 122 -0.47 -11.74 -3.11
N ASP A 123 0.00 -11.53 -1.87
CA ASP A 123 0.05 -12.62 -0.89
C ASP A 123 -1.38 -13.05 -0.52
N SER A 124 -1.75 -14.25 -0.98
CA SER A 124 -3.09 -14.84 -0.86
C SER A 124 -3.37 -15.45 0.52
N ARG A 125 -2.38 -15.57 1.41
CA ARG A 125 -2.54 -16.27 2.70
C ARG A 125 -3.51 -15.51 3.61
N VAL A 126 -4.60 -16.14 4.02
CA VAL A 126 -5.57 -15.59 4.97
C VAL A 126 -5.64 -16.50 6.20
N ARG A 127 -6.05 -15.95 7.35
CA ARG A 127 -6.25 -16.75 8.57
C ARG A 127 -7.32 -17.82 8.31
N GLU A 128 -6.94 -19.08 8.48
CA GLU A 128 -7.89 -20.19 8.39
C GLU A 128 -8.94 -20.09 9.50
N ARG A 129 -10.21 -20.36 9.16
CA ARG A 129 -11.32 -20.39 10.11
C ARG A 129 -11.08 -21.47 11.17
N ARG A 130 -11.51 -21.22 12.42
CA ARG A 130 -11.55 -22.26 13.46
C ARG A 130 -12.65 -23.28 13.12
N LYS A 131 -12.28 -24.55 12.93
CA LYS A 131 -13.21 -25.65 12.69
C LYS A 131 -13.81 -26.16 14.02
N ALA A 132 -15.01 -26.73 13.97
CA ALA A 132 -15.59 -27.41 15.12
C ALA A 132 -14.71 -28.59 15.56
N GLY A 133 -14.70 -28.90 16.85
CA GLY A 133 -13.90 -30.00 17.40
C GLY A 133 -12.41 -29.69 17.64
N THR A 134 -11.88 -28.56 17.17
CA THR A 134 -10.46 -28.21 17.39
C THR A 134 -10.19 -27.63 18.78
N GLY A 135 -8.96 -27.82 19.27
CA GLY A 135 -8.46 -27.38 20.58
C GLY A 135 -8.15 -25.88 20.65
N GLY A 136 -9.06 -25.03 20.17
CA GLY A 136 -8.96 -23.57 20.30
C GLY A 136 -8.41 -22.81 19.08
N ARG A 137 -7.75 -23.49 18.14
CA ARG A 137 -7.18 -22.89 16.91
C ARG A 137 -7.51 -23.72 15.67
N ALA A 138 -7.35 -23.15 14.46
CA ALA A 138 -7.77 -23.78 13.20
C ALA A 138 -7.26 -25.20 12.98
N ARG A 139 -6.01 -25.50 13.36
CA ARG A 139 -5.37 -26.82 13.17
C ARG A 139 -4.97 -27.53 14.46
N ARG A 140 -5.26 -26.93 15.63
CA ARG A 140 -4.85 -27.51 16.92
C ARG A 140 -5.77 -28.69 17.25
N LYS A 141 -5.21 -29.88 17.38
CA LYS A 141 -5.93 -31.05 17.89
C LYS A 141 -6.07 -30.95 19.41
N LYS A 142 -7.19 -31.42 19.95
CA LYS A 142 -7.33 -31.61 21.41
C LYS A 142 -6.44 -32.78 21.82
N GLN A 143 -5.81 -32.69 22.99
CA GLN A 143 -5.07 -33.82 23.54
C GLN A 143 -6.06 -34.96 23.82
N SER A 144 -5.74 -36.18 23.37
CA SER A 144 -6.57 -37.35 23.65
C SER A 144 -6.30 -37.80 25.09
N PRO A 145 -7.33 -38.12 25.88
CA PRO A 145 -7.17 -38.67 27.22
C PRO A 145 -6.84 -40.17 27.23
N LYS A 146 -6.55 -40.78 26.07
CA LYS A 146 -6.15 -42.19 26.01
C LYS A 146 -4.89 -42.41 26.86
N ARG A 147 -5.04 -43.32 27.82
CA ARG A 147 -3.98 -43.84 28.69
C ARG A 147 -3.56 -45.20 28.18
#